data_AF-A0AAD0KLJ6-F1
#
_entry.id   AF-A0AAD0KLJ6-F1
#
_cell.length_a   1.000
_cell.length_b   1.000
_cell.length_c   1.000
_cell.angle_alpha   90.00
_cell.angle_beta   90.00
_cell.angle_gamma   90.00
#
_symmetry.space_group_name_H-M   'P 1'
#
loop_
_entity.id
_entity.type
_entity.pdbx_description
1 polymer ?
#
loop_
_entity_poly.entity_id
_entity_poly.type
_entity_poly.pdbx_seq_one_letter_code
_entity_poly.pdbx_strand_id
1 'polypeptide(L)'
;MAIIEVVKYDGPPGIFAWKYPNQELGTWTQLIVNESQEAILFKGGQALDSFTAGRHTLSTANIPILSNIVNLPFGGKSPFTAEVWYVNKTNSMNVKWGTSSPLQLQDPKYKIMISVRSFGQFGVKIDDPRKFLLKLVGTLPQFDHETLISYFRGLLMSNINELISSYLVHKQISILEINAYVAEISKHIQGRLASAFLDNGIELNNFYIDSINIPEDDPATIRLKEALAKKAEMDIIGFTYQQERGFDTMEEAAGNPGNLGVGMMNTGMGLGLGMGFAGPAMDMVNRMTRGMNLDSGTTVIRQEQRSCSKCGVMNPVEGRFCSGCGQALGGNPLGSPSANKIKCFECGHELNAGAKFCPGCGNPYRPCPSCKADNPEGAASCVSCGKEMPKACGKCGTMVAPGVKFCPHCGDSMVIKCSGCGHELKAGQKFCAECGTKAG
;
A
#
# COMPACT_ATOMS: atom_id res chain seq x y z
N MET A 1 -24.94 -37.40 -38.65
CA MET A 1 -25.51 -36.37 -37.76
C MET A 1 -26.36 -37.08 -36.73
N ALA A 2 -26.17 -36.81 -35.44
CA ALA A 2 -26.98 -37.42 -34.39
C ALA A 2 -28.45 -37.00 -34.55
N ILE A 3 -29.38 -37.93 -34.40
CA ILE A 3 -30.82 -37.69 -34.53
C ILE A 3 -31.35 -36.86 -33.35
N ILE A 4 -30.61 -36.83 -32.24
CA ILE A 4 -30.95 -36.10 -31.02
C ILE A 4 -29.66 -35.45 -30.50
N GLU A 5 -29.65 -34.12 -30.43
CA GLU A 5 -28.59 -33.35 -29.79
C GLU A 5 -28.86 -33.28 -28.28
N VAL A 6 -27.82 -33.45 -27.46
CA VAL A 6 -27.93 -33.34 -26.00
C VAL A 6 -27.18 -32.09 -25.55
N VAL A 7 -27.93 -31.13 -25.01
CA VAL A 7 -27.39 -29.90 -24.42
C VAL A 7 -27.39 -30.09 -22.91
N LYS A 8 -26.20 -30.04 -22.31
CA LYS A 8 -26.01 -30.16 -20.86
C LYS A 8 -24.93 -29.18 -20.41
N TYR A 9 -24.91 -28.86 -19.12
CA TYR A 9 -23.81 -28.08 -18.56
C TYR A 9 -22.49 -28.85 -18.64
N ASP A 10 -21.50 -28.27 -19.30
CA ASP A 10 -20.09 -28.70 -19.30
C ASP A 10 -19.13 -27.54 -18.99
N GLY A 11 -19.67 -26.44 -18.46
CA GLY A 11 -18.90 -25.27 -18.05
C GLY A 11 -17.98 -25.53 -16.85
N PRO A 12 -16.95 -24.70 -16.64
CA PRO A 12 -16.01 -24.87 -15.54
C PRO A 12 -16.67 -24.68 -14.15
N PRO A 13 -16.03 -25.16 -13.07
CA PRO A 13 -16.50 -24.93 -11.71
C PRO A 13 -16.38 -23.45 -11.31
N GLY A 14 -17.16 -23.01 -10.32
CA GLY A 14 -17.06 -21.66 -9.76
C GLY A 14 -17.71 -20.55 -10.61
N ILE A 15 -18.56 -20.92 -11.57
CA ILE A 15 -19.29 -20.00 -12.44
C ILE A 15 -20.73 -19.83 -11.97
N PHE A 16 -21.22 -18.59 -11.98
CA PHE A 16 -22.62 -18.26 -11.70
C PHE A 16 -23.51 -18.38 -12.93
N ALA A 17 -23.04 -17.94 -14.10
CA ALA A 17 -23.75 -18.12 -15.36
C ALA A 17 -22.80 -18.49 -16.50
N TRP A 18 -23.23 -19.41 -17.36
CA TRP A 18 -22.45 -19.90 -18.47
C TRP A 18 -23.33 -20.06 -19.71
N LYS A 19 -22.87 -19.50 -20.84
CA LYS A 19 -23.54 -19.61 -22.14
C LYS A 19 -23.07 -20.87 -22.86
N TYR A 20 -24.02 -21.71 -23.25
CA TYR A 20 -23.73 -22.88 -24.08
C TYR A 20 -23.15 -22.42 -25.45
N PRO A 21 -22.02 -22.99 -25.92
CA PRO A 21 -21.32 -22.48 -27.11
C PRO A 21 -22.10 -22.61 -28.41
N ASN A 22 -22.88 -23.67 -28.59
CA ASN A 22 -23.65 -23.90 -29.81
C ASN A 22 -25.01 -23.21 -29.72
N GLN A 23 -25.36 -22.43 -30.75
CA GLN A 23 -26.64 -21.72 -30.86
C GLN A 23 -27.60 -22.37 -31.86
N GLU A 24 -27.11 -23.28 -32.70
CA GLU A 24 -27.92 -24.01 -33.66
C GLU A 24 -28.49 -25.24 -32.97
N LEU A 25 -29.73 -25.14 -32.49
CA LEU A 25 -30.41 -26.23 -31.82
C LEU A 25 -31.33 -26.96 -32.79
N GLY A 26 -31.22 -28.28 -32.83
CA GLY A 26 -32.15 -29.14 -33.55
C GLY A 26 -33.57 -29.12 -32.96
N THR A 27 -34.57 -29.38 -33.80
CA THR A 27 -35.89 -29.81 -33.29
C THR A 27 -35.69 -31.12 -32.54
N TRP A 28 -36.19 -31.25 -31.29
CA TRP A 28 -36.02 -32.40 -30.39
C TRP A 28 -34.70 -32.48 -29.60
N THR A 29 -33.94 -31.38 -29.52
CA THR A 29 -32.79 -31.28 -28.62
C THR A 29 -33.19 -31.61 -27.18
N GLN A 30 -32.41 -32.48 -26.53
CA GLN A 30 -32.58 -32.85 -25.13
C GLN A 30 -31.75 -31.91 -24.26
N LEU A 31 -32.41 -31.05 -23.49
CA LEU A 31 -31.80 -30.17 -22.51
C LEU A 31 -31.74 -30.88 -21.16
N ILE A 32 -30.56 -30.99 -20.57
CA ILE A 32 -30.34 -31.60 -19.25
C ILE A 32 -29.87 -30.52 -18.28
N VAL A 33 -30.68 -30.26 -17.25
CA VAL A 33 -30.40 -29.27 -16.20
C VAL A 33 -30.12 -30.01 -14.90
N ASN A 34 -29.01 -29.69 -14.25
CA ASN A 34 -28.66 -30.28 -12.96
C ASN A 34 -29.54 -29.74 -11.81
N GLU A 35 -29.61 -30.47 -10.70
CA GLU A 35 -30.47 -30.15 -9.53
C GLU A 35 -30.29 -28.72 -9.00
N SER A 36 -29.04 -28.25 -8.99
CA SER A 36 -28.66 -26.93 -8.47
C SER A 36 -28.55 -25.87 -9.57
N GLN A 37 -29.20 -26.08 -10.72
CA GLN A 37 -29.12 -25.18 -11.86
C GLN A 37 -30.51 -24.84 -12.40
N GLU A 38 -30.56 -23.74 -13.12
CA GLU A 38 -31.69 -23.35 -13.94
C GLU A 38 -31.15 -22.94 -15.31
N ALA A 39 -31.79 -23.42 -16.38
CA ALA A 39 -31.42 -23.05 -17.74
C ALA A 39 -32.41 -22.02 -18.29
N ILE A 40 -31.93 -20.97 -18.94
CA ILE A 40 -32.75 -19.95 -19.59
C ILE A 40 -32.49 -19.96 -21.09
N LEU A 41 -33.56 -20.04 -21.87
CA LEU A 41 -33.49 -19.99 -23.33
C LEU A 41 -33.69 -18.56 -23.82
N PHE A 42 -32.75 -18.07 -24.63
CA PHE A 42 -32.86 -16.81 -25.33
C PHE A 42 -33.09 -17.05 -26.82
N LYS A 43 -34.00 -16.29 -27.42
CA LYS A 43 -34.17 -16.29 -28.88
C LYS A 43 -34.59 -14.90 -29.35
N GLY A 44 -34.01 -14.45 -30.46
CA GLY A 44 -34.23 -13.11 -30.99
C GLY A 44 -33.85 -12.00 -30.00
N GLY A 45 -32.87 -12.24 -29.11
CA GLY A 45 -32.44 -11.30 -28.09
C GLY A 45 -33.36 -11.21 -26.86
N GLN A 46 -34.40 -12.04 -26.76
CA GLN A 46 -35.32 -12.06 -25.62
C GLN A 46 -35.13 -13.32 -24.77
N ALA A 47 -35.12 -13.17 -23.44
CA ALA A 47 -35.23 -14.29 -22.53
C ALA A 47 -36.65 -14.85 -22.60
N LEU A 48 -36.82 -16.10 -23.01
CA LEU A 48 -38.13 -16.71 -23.22
C LEU A 48 -38.52 -17.58 -22.04
N ASP A 49 -38.09 -18.84 -22.03
CA ASP A 49 -38.47 -19.82 -21.01
C ASP A 49 -37.31 -20.13 -20.06
N SER A 50 -37.65 -20.53 -18.83
CA SER A 50 -36.71 -21.11 -17.88
C SER A 50 -37.04 -22.58 -17.59
N PHE A 51 -36.00 -23.38 -17.43
CA PHE A 51 -36.06 -24.82 -17.23
C PHE A 51 -35.37 -25.15 -15.91
N THR A 52 -36.12 -25.76 -15.00
CA THR A 52 -35.60 -26.27 -13.72
C THR A 52 -34.84 -27.58 -13.92
N ALA A 53 -34.32 -28.15 -12.84
CA ALA A 53 -33.68 -29.46 -12.84
C ALA A 53 -34.48 -30.55 -13.59
N GLY A 54 -33.76 -31.40 -14.32
CA GLY A 54 -34.34 -32.53 -15.05
C GLY A 54 -34.00 -32.54 -16.54
N ARG A 55 -34.61 -33.50 -17.24
CA ARG A 55 -34.51 -33.65 -18.69
C ARG A 55 -35.70 -33.00 -19.36
N HIS A 56 -35.42 -32.08 -20.27
CA HIS A 56 -36.42 -31.33 -21.04
C HIS A 56 -36.21 -31.58 -22.53
N THR A 57 -37.31 -31.66 -23.28
CA THR A 57 -37.25 -31.77 -24.75
C THR A 57 -37.57 -30.41 -25.34
N LEU A 58 -36.61 -29.80 -26.02
CA LEU A 58 -36.79 -28.54 -26.73
C LEU A 58 -37.50 -28.83 -28.06
N SER A 59 -38.77 -28.45 -28.14
CA SER A 59 -39.55 -28.48 -29.37
C SER A 59 -40.23 -27.14 -29.58
N THR A 60 -40.35 -26.73 -30.83
CA THR A 60 -41.00 -25.48 -31.24
C THR A 60 -42.47 -25.39 -30.76
N ALA A 61 -43.10 -26.54 -30.51
CA ALA A 61 -44.48 -26.65 -30.04
C ALA A 61 -44.64 -26.61 -28.51
N ASN A 62 -43.60 -26.96 -27.73
CA ASN A 62 -43.67 -27.07 -26.28
C ASN A 62 -43.10 -25.87 -25.51
N ILE A 63 -42.65 -24.83 -26.21
CA ILE A 63 -42.12 -23.59 -25.64
C ILE A 63 -43.24 -22.54 -25.80
N PRO A 64 -44.01 -22.20 -24.73
CA PRO A 64 -45.28 -21.47 -24.82
C PRO A 64 -45.19 -20.10 -25.52
N ILE A 65 -44.01 -19.46 -25.50
CA ILE A 65 -43.78 -18.15 -26.12
C ILE A 65 -43.23 -18.27 -27.56
N LEU A 66 -42.56 -19.37 -27.91
CA LEU A 66 -42.04 -19.59 -29.27
C LEU A 66 -43.09 -20.07 -30.27
N SER A 67 -44.18 -20.67 -29.81
CA SER A 67 -45.29 -21.09 -30.67
C SER A 67 -45.90 -19.91 -31.45
N ASN A 68 -45.89 -18.70 -30.90
CA ASN A 68 -46.43 -17.50 -31.55
C ASN A 68 -45.51 -16.89 -32.62
N ILE A 69 -44.19 -17.19 -32.59
CA ILE A 69 -43.19 -16.57 -33.47
C ILE A 69 -42.84 -17.49 -34.66
N VAL A 70 -43.07 -18.80 -34.55
CA VAL A 70 -42.60 -19.80 -35.53
C VAL A 70 -43.75 -20.35 -36.37
N ASN A 71 -44.45 -19.47 -37.08
CA ASN A 71 -45.35 -19.86 -38.18
C ASN A 71 -44.63 -19.70 -39.53
N LEU A 72 -43.60 -20.51 -39.79
CA LEU A 72 -42.97 -20.61 -41.12
C LEU A 72 -42.98 -22.07 -41.61
N PRO A 73 -43.31 -22.33 -42.90
CA PRO A 73 -43.59 -23.65 -43.42
C PRO A 73 -42.29 -24.36 -43.83
N PHE A 74 -41.40 -24.63 -42.87
CA PHE A 74 -40.15 -25.34 -43.14
C PHE A 74 -40.23 -26.82 -42.73
N GLY A 75 -40.78 -27.65 -43.62
CA GLY A 75 -40.34 -29.03 -43.93
C GLY A 75 -39.83 -29.97 -42.81
N GLY A 76 -40.28 -29.86 -41.56
CA GLY A 76 -40.14 -30.87 -40.52
C GLY A 76 -38.76 -31.05 -39.84
N LYS A 77 -37.69 -30.33 -40.26
CA LYS A 77 -36.35 -30.40 -39.64
C LYS A 77 -35.55 -29.09 -39.81
N SER A 78 -36.08 -27.96 -39.35
CA SER A 78 -35.32 -26.69 -39.39
C SER A 78 -34.62 -26.47 -38.05
N PRO A 79 -33.28 -26.40 -37.99
CA PRO A 79 -32.58 -25.94 -36.80
C PRO A 79 -33.06 -24.53 -36.47
N PHE A 80 -33.32 -24.26 -35.20
CA PHE A 80 -33.67 -22.92 -34.75
C PHE A 80 -32.50 -22.34 -33.97
N THR A 81 -32.18 -21.08 -34.24
CA THR A 81 -31.12 -20.37 -33.52
C THR A 81 -31.66 -19.90 -32.17
N ALA A 82 -31.09 -20.41 -31.09
CA ALA A 82 -31.39 -19.99 -29.73
C ALA A 82 -30.16 -20.17 -28.83
N GLU A 83 -30.07 -19.36 -27.79
CA GLU A 83 -28.98 -19.43 -26.82
C GLU A 83 -29.49 -20.11 -25.54
N VAL A 84 -28.70 -21.04 -25.00
CA VAL A 84 -28.98 -21.68 -23.71
C VAL A 84 -28.02 -21.14 -22.68
N TRP A 85 -28.55 -20.57 -21.62
CA TRP A 85 -27.80 -20.08 -20.47
C TRP A 85 -28.03 -20.99 -19.29
N TYR A 86 -26.96 -21.53 -18.71
CA TYR A 86 -27.02 -22.23 -17.44
C TYR A 86 -26.67 -21.28 -16.31
N VAL A 87 -27.53 -21.19 -15.32
CA VAL A 87 -27.32 -20.41 -14.10
C VAL A 87 -27.20 -21.35 -12.92
N ASN A 88 -26.10 -21.22 -12.18
CA ASN A 88 -25.85 -22.00 -10.98
C ASN A 88 -26.50 -21.33 -9.76
N LYS A 89 -27.34 -22.08 -9.05
CA LYS A 89 -28.09 -21.63 -7.87
C LYS A 89 -27.51 -22.15 -6.56
N THR A 90 -26.32 -22.77 -6.57
CA THR A 90 -25.63 -23.15 -5.34
C THR A 90 -25.20 -21.93 -4.54
N ASN A 91 -25.22 -22.05 -3.21
CA ASN A 91 -24.66 -21.03 -2.33
C ASN A 91 -23.14 -20.95 -2.52
N SER A 92 -22.66 -19.81 -3.02
CA SER A 92 -21.23 -19.49 -3.08
C SER A 92 -20.84 -18.75 -1.82
N MET A 93 -20.28 -19.46 -0.84
CA MET A 93 -20.03 -18.95 0.52
C MET A 93 -18.71 -18.19 0.69
N ASN A 94 -17.81 -18.23 -0.31
CA ASN A 94 -16.42 -17.75 -0.19
C ASN A 94 -16.07 -16.78 -1.32
N VAL A 95 -16.91 -15.78 -1.55
CA VAL A 95 -16.57 -14.69 -2.47
C VAL A 95 -15.71 -13.69 -1.70
N LYS A 96 -14.40 -13.74 -1.93
CA LYS A 96 -13.41 -12.91 -1.24
C LYS A 96 -13.45 -11.47 -1.73
N TRP A 97 -13.27 -10.53 -0.81
CA TRP A 97 -13.14 -9.11 -1.11
C TRP A 97 -12.01 -8.48 -0.30
N GLY A 98 -11.50 -7.35 -0.78
CA GLY A 98 -10.50 -6.57 -0.08
C GLY A 98 -10.48 -5.12 -0.54
N THR A 99 -10.05 -4.22 0.35
CA THR A 99 -9.85 -2.82 0.03
C THR A 99 -8.78 -2.68 -1.04
N SER A 100 -9.12 -2.04 -2.16
CA SER A 100 -8.17 -1.86 -3.26
C SER A 100 -7.09 -0.82 -3.01
N SER A 101 -7.39 0.14 -2.14
CA SER A 101 -6.50 1.21 -1.71
C SER A 101 -6.61 1.30 -0.19
N PRO A 102 -5.52 1.64 0.52
CA PRO A 102 -5.60 1.89 1.95
C PRO A 102 -6.59 3.02 2.27
N LEU A 103 -7.35 2.83 3.34
CA LEU A 103 -8.28 3.78 3.93
C LEU A 103 -7.49 4.73 4.82
N GLN A 104 -7.49 6.02 4.49
CA GLN A 104 -6.85 7.04 5.30
C GLN A 104 -7.79 7.44 6.43
N LEU A 105 -7.50 6.99 7.64
CA LEU A 105 -8.32 7.22 8.82
C LEU A 105 -7.51 7.98 9.86
N GLN A 106 -8.17 8.83 10.65
CA GLN A 106 -7.57 9.40 11.85
C GLN A 106 -7.99 8.58 13.05
N ASP A 107 -7.03 8.03 13.79
CA ASP A 107 -7.34 7.33 15.04
C ASP A 107 -7.84 8.35 16.09
N PRO A 108 -9.03 8.15 16.69
CA PRO A 108 -9.60 9.12 17.61
C PRO A 108 -8.87 9.18 18.96
N LYS A 109 -8.17 8.12 19.37
CA LYS A 109 -7.46 8.03 20.65
C LYS A 109 -6.08 8.68 20.57
N TYR A 110 -5.35 8.39 19.50
CA TYR A 110 -3.97 8.86 19.30
C TYR A 110 -3.87 10.09 18.40
N LYS A 111 -4.95 10.49 17.73
CA LYS A 111 -5.05 11.64 16.80
C LYS A 111 -4.08 11.60 15.62
N ILE A 112 -3.58 10.42 15.29
CA ILE A 112 -2.67 10.19 14.15
C ILE A 112 -3.43 9.72 12.91
N MET A 113 -2.89 10.03 11.74
CA MET A 113 -3.34 9.46 10.48
C MET A 113 -2.72 8.07 10.29
N ILE A 114 -3.55 7.12 9.90
CA ILE A 114 -3.20 5.71 9.70
C ILE A 114 -3.82 5.22 8.39
N SER A 115 -3.03 4.46 7.64
CA SER A 115 -3.51 3.79 6.43
C SER A 115 -4.03 2.41 6.80
N VAL A 116 -5.32 2.15 6.65
CA VAL A 116 -5.95 0.89 7.05
C VAL A 116 -6.36 0.08 5.82
N ARG A 117 -6.15 -1.23 5.83
CA ARG A 117 -6.74 -2.15 4.84
C ARG A 117 -7.70 -3.09 5.53
N SER A 118 -8.70 -3.54 4.78
CA SER A 118 -9.67 -4.50 5.26
C SER A 118 -9.95 -5.54 4.19
N PHE A 119 -10.15 -6.78 4.62
CA PHE A 119 -10.44 -7.91 3.75
C PHE A 119 -11.38 -8.87 4.45
N GLY A 120 -12.08 -9.64 3.65
CA GLY A 120 -13.04 -10.60 4.13
C GLY A 120 -13.67 -11.40 3.00
N GLN A 121 -14.84 -11.93 3.27
CA GLN A 121 -15.60 -12.73 2.33
C GLN A 121 -17.10 -12.52 2.53
N PHE A 122 -17.87 -12.80 1.50
CA PHE A 122 -19.32 -12.82 1.58
C PHE A 122 -19.90 -14.00 0.81
N GLY A 123 -21.11 -14.38 1.20
CA GLY A 123 -21.86 -15.48 0.62
C GLY A 123 -22.97 -14.96 -0.27
N VAL A 124 -23.08 -15.49 -1.49
CA VAL A 124 -24.15 -15.17 -2.43
C VAL A 124 -24.79 -16.40 -3.04
N LYS A 125 -26.04 -16.24 -3.44
CA LYS A 125 -26.79 -17.19 -4.25
C LYS A 125 -27.53 -16.43 -5.34
N ILE A 126 -27.66 -17.03 -6.53
CA ILE A 126 -28.55 -16.48 -7.55
C ILE A 126 -30.00 -16.86 -7.20
N ASP A 127 -30.81 -15.84 -6.90
CA ASP A 127 -32.21 -15.97 -6.51
C ASP A 127 -33.14 -15.90 -7.73
N ASP A 128 -32.91 -14.88 -8.59
CA ASP A 128 -33.65 -14.65 -9.83
C ASP A 128 -32.70 -14.73 -11.03
N PRO A 129 -32.54 -15.93 -11.64
CA PRO A 129 -31.65 -16.14 -12.79
C PRO A 129 -31.94 -15.22 -13.97
N ARG A 130 -33.21 -14.90 -14.24
CA ARG A 130 -33.58 -14.05 -15.38
C ARG A 130 -33.15 -12.61 -15.14
N LYS A 131 -33.47 -12.07 -13.96
CA LYS A 131 -33.04 -10.71 -13.58
C LYS A 131 -31.52 -10.61 -13.53
N PHE A 132 -30.85 -11.63 -13.00
CA PHE A 132 -29.39 -11.73 -12.98
C PHE A 132 -28.78 -11.67 -14.37
N LEU A 133 -29.25 -12.51 -15.31
CA LEU A 133 -28.75 -12.51 -16.69
C LEU A 133 -28.97 -11.17 -17.39
N LEU A 134 -30.18 -10.60 -17.27
CA LEU A 134 -30.56 -9.36 -17.97
C LEU A 134 -29.85 -8.12 -17.42
N LYS A 135 -29.63 -8.04 -16.10
CA LYS A 135 -29.04 -6.85 -15.47
C LYS A 135 -27.52 -6.89 -15.36
N LEU A 136 -26.93 -8.06 -15.12
CA LEU A 136 -25.49 -8.18 -14.83
C LEU A 136 -24.70 -8.90 -15.91
N VAL A 137 -25.20 -10.01 -16.46
CA VAL A 137 -24.37 -10.83 -17.36
C VAL A 137 -24.28 -10.22 -18.77
N GLY A 138 -25.39 -9.67 -19.27
CA GLY A 138 -25.41 -8.97 -20.55
C GLY A 138 -24.92 -9.86 -21.71
N THR A 139 -23.79 -9.49 -22.33
CA THR A 139 -23.22 -10.18 -23.50
C THR A 139 -21.98 -11.02 -23.17
N LEU A 140 -21.62 -11.17 -21.90
CA LEU A 140 -20.49 -12.01 -21.51
C LEU A 140 -20.75 -13.47 -21.91
N PRO A 141 -19.72 -14.29 -22.16
CA PRO A 141 -19.89 -15.73 -22.38
C PRO A 141 -20.08 -16.50 -21.06
N GLN A 142 -19.56 -15.96 -19.96
CA GLN A 142 -19.69 -16.50 -18.61
C GLN A 142 -19.59 -15.39 -17.57
N PHE A 143 -20.08 -15.66 -16.37
CA PHE A 143 -20.03 -14.74 -15.23
C PHE A 143 -19.58 -15.48 -13.98
N ASP A 144 -18.46 -15.04 -13.40
CA ASP A 144 -17.76 -15.69 -12.29
C ASP A 144 -17.62 -14.76 -11.05
N HIS A 145 -16.90 -15.24 -10.04
CA HIS A 145 -16.65 -14.50 -8.79
C HIS A 145 -15.88 -13.21 -9.02
N GLU A 146 -14.89 -13.22 -9.92
CA GLU A 146 -14.06 -12.04 -10.19
C GLU A 146 -14.86 -10.94 -10.86
N THR A 147 -15.70 -11.33 -11.83
CA THR A 147 -16.62 -10.43 -12.51
C THR A 147 -17.60 -9.81 -11.52
N LEU A 148 -18.20 -10.62 -10.63
CA LEU A 148 -19.08 -10.14 -9.57
C LEU A 148 -18.42 -9.05 -8.71
N ILE A 149 -17.22 -9.34 -8.20
CA ILE A 149 -16.46 -8.41 -7.37
C ILE A 149 -16.14 -7.12 -8.12
N SER A 150 -15.78 -7.21 -9.40
CA SER A 150 -15.46 -6.05 -10.21
C SER A 150 -16.66 -5.10 -10.38
N TYR A 151 -17.87 -5.64 -10.58
CA TYR A 151 -19.08 -4.85 -10.82
C TYR A 151 -19.56 -4.17 -9.53
N PHE A 152 -19.50 -4.88 -8.40
CA PHE A 152 -19.94 -4.34 -7.12
C PHE A 152 -18.86 -3.61 -6.32
N ARG A 153 -17.64 -3.49 -6.86
CA ARG A 153 -16.49 -2.88 -6.17
C ARG A 153 -16.81 -1.50 -5.60
N GLY A 154 -17.40 -0.61 -6.39
CA GLY A 154 -17.74 0.75 -5.95
C GLY A 154 -18.70 0.75 -4.77
N LEU A 155 -19.77 -0.05 -4.86
CA LEU A 155 -20.77 -0.20 -3.82
C LEU A 155 -20.16 -0.78 -2.52
N LEU A 156 -19.35 -1.84 -2.66
CA LEU A 156 -18.65 -2.48 -1.55
C LEU A 156 -17.72 -1.48 -0.85
N MET A 157 -16.80 -0.85 -1.61
CA MET A 157 -15.80 0.05 -1.05
C MET A 157 -16.46 1.26 -0.38
N SER A 158 -17.51 1.84 -0.97
CA SER A 158 -18.23 2.97 -0.36
C SER A 158 -18.80 2.60 1.02
N ASN A 159 -19.50 1.46 1.12
CA ASN A 159 -20.14 1.04 2.38
C ASN A 159 -19.13 0.61 3.44
N ILE A 160 -18.08 -0.11 3.04
CA ILE A 160 -16.98 -0.53 3.94
C ILE A 160 -16.29 0.71 4.52
N ASN A 161 -15.92 1.67 3.66
CA ASN A 161 -15.21 2.87 4.07
C ASN A 161 -16.05 3.72 5.02
N GLU A 162 -17.30 3.96 4.67
CA GLU A 162 -18.21 4.75 5.49
C GLU A 162 -18.42 4.09 6.86
N LEU A 163 -18.73 2.79 6.91
CA LEU A 163 -19.05 2.13 8.17
C LEU A 163 -17.83 2.00 9.08
N ILE A 164 -16.66 1.59 8.56
CA ILE A 164 -15.43 1.56 9.36
C ILE A 164 -15.10 2.96 9.92
N SER A 165 -15.15 3.99 9.07
CA SER A 165 -14.84 5.37 9.49
C SER A 165 -15.83 5.88 10.54
N SER A 166 -17.12 5.64 10.33
CA SER A 166 -18.19 6.10 11.22
C SER A 166 -18.07 5.48 12.62
N TYR A 167 -17.67 4.21 12.71
CA TYR A 167 -17.45 3.55 13.99
C TYR A 167 -16.29 4.19 14.76
N LEU A 168 -15.16 4.43 14.10
CA LEU A 168 -14.01 5.14 14.70
C LEU A 168 -14.43 6.52 15.22
N VAL A 169 -15.07 7.33 14.37
CA VAL A 169 -15.39 8.72 14.67
C VAL A 169 -16.50 8.83 15.72
N HIS A 170 -17.63 8.13 15.56
CA HIS A 170 -18.78 8.31 16.44
C HIS A 170 -18.67 7.52 17.74
N LYS A 171 -18.12 6.31 17.71
CA LYS A 171 -17.91 5.52 18.95
C LYS A 171 -16.60 5.90 19.66
N GLN A 172 -15.77 6.77 19.07
CA GLN A 172 -14.45 7.17 19.60
C GLN A 172 -13.55 5.96 19.92
N ILE A 173 -13.63 4.90 19.11
CA ILE A 173 -12.84 3.68 19.28
C ILE A 173 -11.52 3.79 18.50
N SER A 174 -10.42 3.33 19.11
CA SER A 174 -9.15 3.24 18.38
C SER A 174 -9.26 2.17 17.29
N ILE A 175 -8.50 2.34 16.20
CA ILE A 175 -8.35 1.29 15.20
C ILE A 175 -7.84 -0.02 15.81
N LEU A 176 -7.01 0.07 16.86
CA LEU A 176 -6.41 -1.10 17.51
C LEU A 176 -7.47 -1.94 18.25
N GLU A 177 -8.61 -1.33 18.55
CA GLU A 177 -9.73 -1.93 19.28
C GLU A 177 -10.90 -2.28 18.33
N ILE A 178 -10.80 -1.95 17.03
CA ILE A 178 -11.91 -2.09 16.06
C ILE A 178 -12.34 -3.55 15.87
N ASN A 179 -11.41 -4.50 16.07
CA ASN A 179 -11.68 -5.92 15.91
C ASN A 179 -12.80 -6.42 16.84
N ALA A 180 -13.04 -5.75 17.98
CA ALA A 180 -14.16 -6.06 18.86
C ALA A 180 -15.54 -5.77 18.23
N TYR A 181 -15.58 -4.92 17.19
CA TYR A 181 -16.80 -4.47 16.52
C TYR A 181 -16.98 -5.06 15.11
N VAL A 182 -16.03 -5.87 14.64
CA VAL A 182 -16.03 -6.43 13.28
C VAL A 182 -17.32 -7.17 12.95
N ALA A 183 -17.88 -7.94 13.88
CA ALA A 183 -19.13 -8.66 13.68
C ALA A 183 -20.34 -7.71 13.51
N GLU A 184 -20.40 -6.64 14.32
CA GLU A 184 -21.45 -5.61 14.24
C GLU A 184 -21.38 -4.85 12.91
N ILE A 185 -20.16 -4.42 12.53
CA ILE A 185 -19.88 -3.74 11.27
C ILE A 185 -20.26 -4.63 10.08
N SER A 186 -19.87 -5.91 10.12
CA SER A 186 -20.18 -6.89 9.06
C SER A 186 -21.69 -7.03 8.84
N LYS A 187 -22.47 -7.13 9.93
CA LYS A 187 -23.93 -7.20 9.87
C LYS A 187 -24.55 -5.92 9.31
N HIS A 188 -24.02 -4.75 9.68
CA HIS A 188 -24.48 -3.46 9.13
C HIS A 188 -24.18 -3.33 7.63
N ILE A 189 -22.99 -3.73 7.20
CA ILE A 189 -22.63 -3.75 5.77
C ILE A 189 -23.58 -4.70 5.02
N GLN A 190 -23.79 -5.92 5.52
CA GLN A 190 -24.70 -6.89 4.91
C GLN A 190 -26.09 -6.27 4.68
N GLY A 191 -26.67 -5.66 5.73
CA GLY A 191 -28.00 -5.05 5.65
C GLY A 191 -28.11 -3.94 4.61
N ARG A 192 -27.05 -3.12 4.45
CA ARG A 192 -27.02 -2.05 3.44
C ARG A 192 -26.84 -2.56 2.01
N LEU A 193 -26.10 -3.66 1.84
CA LEU A 193 -25.83 -4.22 0.51
C LEU A 193 -26.94 -5.13 0.00
N ALA A 194 -27.71 -5.76 0.90
CA ALA A 194 -28.67 -6.79 0.56
C ALA A 194 -29.68 -6.36 -0.53
N SER A 195 -30.28 -5.16 -0.40
CA SER A 195 -31.25 -4.67 -1.39
C SER A 195 -30.63 -4.48 -2.77
N ALA A 196 -29.44 -3.90 -2.84
CA ALA A 196 -28.75 -3.66 -4.11
C ALA A 196 -28.36 -4.97 -4.81
N PHE A 197 -28.00 -6.01 -4.07
CA PHE A 197 -27.75 -7.35 -4.63
C PHE A 197 -29.06 -7.98 -5.13
N LEU A 198 -30.15 -7.90 -4.34
CA LEU A 198 -31.45 -8.45 -4.70
C LEU A 198 -32.06 -7.78 -5.93
N ASP A 199 -31.85 -6.47 -6.09
CA ASP A 199 -32.25 -5.70 -7.28
C ASP A 199 -31.58 -6.23 -8.56
N ASN A 200 -30.47 -6.94 -8.43
CA ASN A 200 -29.74 -7.58 -9.52
C ASN A 200 -29.95 -9.10 -9.57
N GLY A 201 -30.91 -9.65 -8.81
CA GLY A 201 -31.25 -11.08 -8.81
C GLY A 201 -30.32 -11.94 -7.96
N ILE A 202 -29.51 -11.33 -7.09
CA ILE A 202 -28.55 -12.01 -6.22
C ILE A 202 -28.99 -11.87 -4.76
N GLU A 203 -29.11 -12.97 -4.06
CA GLU A 203 -29.29 -12.98 -2.61
C GLU A 203 -27.93 -12.88 -1.91
N LEU A 204 -27.78 -11.93 -0.99
CA LEU A 204 -26.60 -11.80 -0.12
C LEU A 204 -26.86 -12.54 1.21
N ASN A 205 -26.35 -13.75 1.33
CA ASN A 205 -26.62 -14.63 2.48
C ASN A 205 -25.86 -14.18 3.74
N ASN A 206 -24.61 -13.77 3.59
CA ASN A 206 -23.78 -13.30 4.69
C ASN A 206 -22.70 -12.34 4.18
N PHE A 207 -22.15 -11.54 5.08
CA PHE A 207 -20.99 -10.70 4.82
C PHE A 207 -20.10 -10.75 6.06
N TYR A 208 -18.80 -10.95 5.86
CA TYR A 208 -17.83 -11.00 6.94
C TYR A 208 -16.60 -10.15 6.58
N ILE A 209 -16.17 -9.36 7.55
CA ILE A 209 -14.82 -8.81 7.59
C ILE A 209 -13.97 -9.81 8.38
N ASP A 210 -12.91 -10.33 7.76
CA ASP A 210 -12.00 -11.27 8.42
C ASP A 210 -10.91 -10.52 9.18
N SER A 211 -10.45 -9.38 8.64
CA SER A 211 -9.42 -8.58 9.27
C SER A 211 -9.44 -7.13 8.81
N ILE A 212 -9.04 -6.27 9.75
CA ILE A 212 -8.76 -4.85 9.55
C ILE A 212 -7.33 -4.66 10.05
N ASN A 213 -6.42 -4.38 9.13
CA ASN A 213 -5.00 -4.27 9.44
C ASN A 213 -4.41 -2.94 8.98
N ILE A 214 -3.25 -2.62 9.56
CA ILE A 214 -2.46 -1.45 9.24
C ILE A 214 -1.18 -1.97 8.59
N PRO A 215 -0.77 -1.50 7.40
CA PRO A 215 0.49 -1.89 6.79
C PRO A 215 1.65 -1.69 7.78
N GLU A 216 2.43 -2.74 7.99
CA GLU A 216 3.52 -2.73 8.97
C GLU A 216 4.71 -1.87 8.53
N ASP A 217 4.81 -1.62 7.23
CA ASP A 217 5.82 -0.81 6.56
C ASP A 217 5.51 0.70 6.58
N ASP A 218 4.32 1.11 7.05
CA ASP A 218 3.95 2.53 7.16
C ASP A 218 4.70 3.21 8.32
N PRO A 219 5.48 4.29 8.07
CA PRO A 219 6.22 5.00 9.11
C PRO A 219 5.36 5.49 10.28
N ALA A 220 4.08 5.81 10.03
CA ALA A 220 3.15 6.20 11.09
C ALA A 220 2.85 5.04 12.05
N THR A 221 2.66 3.83 11.51
CA THR A 221 2.45 2.59 12.28
C THR A 221 3.67 2.24 13.12
N ILE A 222 4.87 2.34 12.54
CA ILE A 222 6.12 2.06 13.24
C ILE A 222 6.27 3.00 14.44
N ARG A 223 6.11 4.32 14.21
CA ARG A 223 6.17 5.32 15.28
C ARG A 223 5.11 5.11 16.36
N LEU A 224 3.89 4.73 15.97
CA LEU A 224 2.83 4.42 16.93
C LEU A 224 3.23 3.22 17.79
N LYS A 225 3.70 2.13 17.19
CA LYS A 225 4.14 0.92 17.91
C LYS A 225 5.28 1.26 18.88
N GLU A 226 6.28 2.03 18.44
CA GLU A 226 7.39 2.49 19.28
C GLU A 226 6.91 3.36 20.46
N ALA A 227 6.03 4.32 20.21
CA ALA A 227 5.48 5.18 21.26
C ALA A 227 4.65 4.39 22.28
N LEU A 228 3.87 3.41 21.83
CA LEU A 228 3.10 2.52 22.69
C LEU A 228 4.00 1.59 23.51
N ALA A 229 5.05 1.04 22.89
CA ALA A 229 6.03 0.22 23.58
C ALA A 229 6.77 1.03 24.67
N LYS A 230 7.23 2.23 24.32
CA LYS A 230 7.89 3.15 25.28
C LYS A 230 6.96 3.56 26.40
N LYS A 231 5.68 3.85 26.11
CA LYS A 231 4.69 4.11 27.14
C LYS A 231 4.51 2.91 28.08
N ALA A 232 4.37 1.71 27.53
CA ALA A 232 4.23 0.49 28.32
C ALA A 232 5.46 0.23 29.19
N GLU A 233 6.67 0.47 28.67
CA GLU A 233 7.92 0.37 29.42
C GLU A 233 7.96 1.34 30.61
N MET A 234 7.62 2.61 30.37
CA MET A 234 7.48 3.62 31.42
C MET A 234 6.45 3.20 32.48
N ASP A 235 5.30 2.68 32.05
CA ASP A 235 4.23 2.23 32.95
C ASP A 235 4.64 0.99 33.78
N ILE A 236 5.41 0.05 33.21
CA ILE A 236 5.88 -1.17 33.89
C ILE A 236 6.97 -0.85 34.91
N ILE A 237 7.96 -0.05 34.52
CA ILE A 237 9.13 0.24 35.34
C ILE A 237 8.85 1.38 36.33
N GLY A 238 7.83 2.20 36.05
CA GLY A 238 7.33 3.23 36.97
C GLY A 238 8.07 4.56 36.91
N PHE A 239 8.76 4.86 35.80
CA PHE A 239 9.39 6.16 35.59
C PHE A 239 8.62 7.00 34.57
N THR A 240 8.61 8.32 34.80
CA THR A 240 8.06 9.31 33.87
C THR A 240 9.07 9.67 32.77
N TYR A 241 8.60 10.19 31.64
CA TYR A 241 9.47 10.67 30.56
C TYR A 241 10.53 11.69 31.05
N GLN A 242 10.16 12.57 31.98
CA GLN A 242 11.10 13.54 32.56
C GLN A 242 12.19 12.87 33.40
N GLN A 243 11.85 11.80 34.13
CA GLN A 243 12.81 11.03 34.90
C GLN A 243 13.75 10.25 33.99
N GLU A 244 13.23 9.58 32.95
CA GLU A 244 14.05 8.87 31.94
C GLU A 244 15.08 9.82 31.31
N ARG A 245 14.62 10.96 30.78
CA ARG A 245 15.52 11.96 30.18
C ARG A 245 16.50 12.53 31.20
N GLY A 246 16.09 12.65 32.46
CA GLY A 246 16.98 13.03 33.57
C GLY A 246 18.10 12.02 33.78
N PHE A 247 17.78 10.73 33.82
CA PHE A 247 18.77 9.65 33.94
C PHE A 247 19.69 9.57 32.72
N ASP A 248 19.14 9.65 31.50
CA ASP A 248 19.94 9.71 30.26
C ASP A 248 20.98 10.84 30.31
N THR A 249 20.56 12.03 30.73
CA THR A 249 21.48 13.19 30.81
C THR A 249 22.54 13.02 31.89
N MET A 250 22.23 12.33 32.98
CA MET A 250 23.20 12.02 34.04
C MET A 250 24.20 10.96 33.58
N GLU A 251 23.75 9.95 32.85
CA GLU A 251 24.61 8.91 32.26
C GLU A 251 25.55 9.50 31.20
N GLU A 252 25.04 10.36 30.30
CA GLU A 252 25.84 11.04 29.29
C GLU A 252 26.87 12.00 29.91
N ALA A 253 26.53 12.65 31.03
CA ALA A 253 27.45 13.48 31.80
C ALA A 253 28.53 12.65 32.53
N ALA A 254 28.17 11.47 33.05
CA ALA A 254 29.09 10.57 33.72
C ALA A 254 30.05 9.87 32.74
N GLY A 255 29.59 9.57 31.52
CA GLY A 255 30.39 8.97 30.43
C GLY A 255 31.41 9.92 29.81
N ASN A 256 31.31 11.24 30.07
CA ASN A 256 32.23 12.28 29.58
C ASN A 256 32.97 13.00 30.72
N PRO A 257 33.89 12.32 31.44
CA PRO A 257 34.52 12.83 32.65
C PRO A 257 35.36 14.11 32.44
N GLY A 258 35.79 14.40 31.21
CA GLY A 258 36.58 15.59 30.86
C GLY A 258 35.82 16.92 30.88
N ASN A 259 34.48 16.91 31.01
CA ASN A 259 33.63 18.12 31.02
C ASN A 259 32.79 18.27 32.30
N LEU A 260 33.16 17.53 33.36
CA LEU A 260 32.42 17.46 34.63
C LEU A 260 32.16 18.84 35.27
N GLY A 261 33.07 19.81 35.07
CA GLY A 261 32.96 21.15 35.65
C GLY A 261 31.86 22.04 35.04
N VAL A 262 31.48 21.82 33.78
CA VAL A 262 30.44 22.62 33.09
C VAL A 262 29.10 21.88 33.08
N GLY A 263 29.12 20.54 32.97
CA GLY A 263 27.93 19.70 33.04
C GLY A 263 27.27 19.68 34.42
N MET A 264 28.06 19.61 35.51
CA MET A 264 27.52 19.66 36.88
C MET A 264 26.96 21.04 37.24
N MET A 265 27.47 22.12 36.67
CA MET A 265 26.98 23.47 36.95
C MET A 265 25.64 23.76 36.26
N ASN A 266 25.44 23.24 35.04
CA ASN A 266 24.18 23.41 34.30
C ASN A 266 23.10 22.41 34.75
N THR A 267 23.49 21.16 35.06
CA THR A 267 22.59 20.12 35.59
C THR A 267 22.28 20.34 37.08
N GLY A 268 23.21 20.91 37.85
CA GLY A 268 23.00 21.31 39.25
C GLY A 268 22.05 22.50 39.45
N MET A 269 21.92 23.39 38.46
CA MET A 269 20.90 24.45 38.49
C MET A 269 19.53 23.97 37.98
N GLY A 270 19.46 23.03 37.05
CA GLY A 270 18.20 22.52 36.50
C GLY A 270 17.47 21.51 37.40
N LEU A 271 18.21 20.65 38.12
CA LEU A 271 17.66 19.69 39.08
C LEU A 271 17.70 20.20 40.53
N GLY A 272 18.56 21.17 40.86
CA GLY A 272 18.67 21.76 42.20
C GLY A 272 17.56 22.75 42.58
N LEU A 273 16.70 23.13 41.64
CA LEU A 273 15.56 24.03 41.90
C LEU A 273 14.26 23.28 42.28
N GLY A 274 14.22 21.94 42.17
CA GLY A 274 12.99 21.15 42.35
C GLY A 274 12.85 20.41 43.70
N MET A 275 13.90 20.32 44.51
CA MET A 275 13.84 19.66 45.82
C MET A 275 14.68 20.39 46.89
N GLY A 276 14.03 21.31 47.62
CA GLY A 276 14.03 21.39 49.08
C GLY A 276 15.32 21.47 49.92
N PHE A 277 16.54 21.56 49.36
CA PHE A 277 17.80 21.49 50.14
C PHE A 277 18.61 22.80 50.19
N ALA A 278 17.95 23.96 50.09
CA ALA A 278 18.57 25.29 50.07
C ALA A 278 18.80 25.90 51.49
N GLY A 279 19.33 25.12 52.44
CA GLY A 279 19.57 25.61 53.81
C GLY A 279 21.04 25.87 54.12
N PRO A 280 21.90 24.84 54.17
CA PRO A 280 23.25 25.00 54.73
C PRO A 280 24.33 25.43 53.72
N ALA A 281 24.08 25.27 52.42
CA ALA A 281 25.10 25.48 51.38
C ALA A 281 25.33 26.96 51.02
N MET A 282 24.34 27.84 51.26
CA MET A 282 24.44 29.27 50.92
C MET A 282 25.35 30.07 51.87
N ASP A 283 25.48 29.67 53.15
CA ASP A 283 26.34 30.38 54.11
C ASP A 283 27.85 30.12 53.88
N MET A 284 28.18 28.98 53.25
CA MET A 284 29.55 28.60 52.94
C MET A 284 30.10 29.35 51.72
N VAL A 285 29.25 29.63 50.72
CA VAL A 285 29.62 30.39 49.51
C VAL A 285 29.83 31.89 49.82
N ASN A 286 29.07 32.44 50.79
CA ASN A 286 29.16 33.84 51.19
C ASN A 286 30.41 34.14 52.05
N ARG A 287 31.00 33.12 52.68
CA ARG A 287 32.28 33.24 53.42
C ARG A 287 33.52 33.13 52.53
N MET A 288 33.41 32.52 51.36
CA MET A 288 34.53 32.35 50.43
C MET A 288 34.73 33.55 49.49
N THR A 289 33.76 34.46 49.43
CA THR A 289 33.73 35.60 48.48
C THR A 289 34.30 36.92 49.04
N ARG A 290 34.83 36.95 50.28
CA ARG A 290 35.45 38.15 50.87
C ARG A 290 36.99 38.18 50.84
N GLY A 291 37.64 37.23 50.15
CA GLY A 291 39.06 36.97 50.34
C GLY A 291 40.01 37.13 49.15
N MET A 292 39.60 37.68 48.01
CA MET A 292 40.52 37.79 46.86
C MET A 292 40.50 39.17 46.19
N ASN A 293 41.66 39.82 46.36
CA ASN A 293 42.13 41.04 45.74
C ASN A 293 41.96 41.00 44.22
N LEU A 294 41.51 42.14 43.67
CA LEU A 294 41.51 42.44 42.25
C LEU A 294 42.92 42.77 41.80
N ASP A 295 43.50 41.92 40.96
CA ASP A 295 44.54 42.35 40.04
C ASP A 295 44.35 41.65 38.68
N SER A 296 44.16 42.48 37.66
CA SER A 296 44.50 42.27 36.25
C SER A 296 44.07 41.00 35.52
N GLY A 297 43.08 41.17 34.64
CA GLY A 297 43.01 40.47 33.35
C GLY A 297 41.92 39.40 33.22
N THR A 298 40.73 39.78 32.78
CA THR A 298 39.81 38.80 32.15
C THR A 298 38.99 39.45 31.05
N THR A 299 39.21 38.91 29.87
CA THR A 299 38.62 39.21 28.57
C THR A 299 37.12 38.96 28.57
N VAL A 300 36.37 39.95 28.10
CA VAL A 300 34.98 39.79 27.67
C VAL A 300 34.98 38.82 26.48
N ILE A 301 34.44 37.61 26.63
CA ILE A 301 34.20 36.72 25.48
C ILE A 301 33.04 37.33 24.68
N ARG A 302 33.38 38.18 23.71
CA ARG A 302 32.47 38.51 22.60
C ARG A 302 32.37 37.23 21.77
N GLN A 303 31.19 36.61 21.71
CA GLN A 303 30.93 35.60 20.70
C GLN A 303 31.06 36.28 19.33
N GLU A 304 32.13 35.95 18.61
CA GLU A 304 32.36 36.48 17.28
C GLU A 304 31.22 36.01 16.36
N GLN A 305 30.66 36.97 15.62
CA GLN A 305 29.58 36.74 14.66
C GLN A 305 30.07 37.19 13.28
N ARG A 306 29.69 36.44 12.25
CA ARG A 306 30.05 36.68 10.85
C ARG A 306 28.80 37.04 10.05
N SER A 307 28.89 38.08 9.23
CA SER A 307 27.81 38.42 8.30
C SER A 307 27.81 37.47 7.10
N CYS A 308 26.64 37.02 6.67
CA CYS A 308 26.48 36.26 5.45
C CYS A 308 26.73 37.17 4.23
N SER A 309 27.70 36.81 3.38
CA SER A 309 28.04 37.56 2.16
C SER A 309 26.91 37.61 1.13
N LYS A 310 25.89 36.74 1.24
CA LYS A 310 24.75 36.70 0.31
C LYS A 310 23.54 37.51 0.78
N CYS A 311 23.22 37.49 2.07
CA CYS A 311 21.98 38.10 2.59
C CYS A 311 22.17 39.00 3.83
N GLY A 312 23.41 39.22 4.27
CA GLY A 312 23.75 40.15 5.35
C GLY A 312 23.45 39.66 6.78
N VAL A 313 22.71 38.56 6.94
CA VAL A 313 22.32 38.03 8.26
C VAL A 313 23.55 37.65 9.08
N MET A 314 23.56 38.08 10.35
CA MET A 314 24.62 37.75 11.30
C MET A 314 24.46 36.31 11.79
N ASN A 315 25.50 35.52 11.61
CA ASN A 315 25.54 34.12 11.97
C ASN A 315 26.67 33.86 12.96
N PRO A 316 26.54 32.88 13.85
CA PRO A 316 27.67 32.44 14.67
C PRO A 316 28.82 31.96 13.77
N VAL A 317 30.07 32.19 14.17
CA VAL A 317 31.26 31.78 13.39
C VAL A 317 31.29 30.25 13.17
N GLU A 318 30.74 29.49 14.12
CA GLU A 318 30.51 28.02 14.07
C GLU A 318 29.48 27.59 13.00
N GLY A 319 28.62 28.52 12.55
CA GLY A 319 27.47 28.25 11.69
C GLY A 319 27.90 27.81 10.29
N ARG A 320 27.64 26.55 9.93
CA ARG A 320 28.01 25.98 8.62
C ARG A 320 27.22 26.54 7.45
N PHE A 321 25.98 26.95 7.72
CA PHE A 321 25.07 27.55 6.75
C PHE A 321 24.45 28.80 7.34
N CYS A 322 24.18 29.78 6.49
CA CYS A 322 23.46 30.98 6.89
C CYS A 322 22.04 30.61 7.33
N SER A 323 21.67 30.97 8.56
CA SER A 323 20.33 30.76 9.13
C SER A 323 19.23 31.45 8.33
N GLY A 324 19.53 32.55 7.64
CA GLY A 324 18.57 33.26 6.79
C GLY A 324 18.40 32.71 5.35
N CYS A 325 19.49 32.30 4.67
CA CYS A 325 19.44 31.98 3.23
C CYS A 325 20.06 30.64 2.83
N GLY A 326 20.59 29.86 3.78
CA GLY A 326 21.17 28.54 3.53
C GLY A 326 22.53 28.53 2.82
N GLN A 327 23.12 29.69 2.50
CA GLN A 327 24.45 29.77 1.87
C GLN A 327 25.51 29.17 2.81
N ALA A 328 26.38 28.31 2.26
CA ALA A 328 27.51 27.74 3.00
C ALA A 328 28.47 28.85 3.45
N LEU A 329 28.80 28.82 4.73
CA LEU A 329 29.62 29.83 5.38
C LEU A 329 31.09 29.37 5.47
N GLY A 330 31.40 28.07 5.34
CA GLY A 330 32.78 27.59 5.31
C GLY A 330 33.42 27.58 6.70
N GLY A 331 33.56 26.38 7.25
CA GLY A 331 34.25 26.06 8.50
C GLY A 331 34.62 24.58 8.47
N ASN A 332 35.85 24.25 8.88
CA ASN A 332 36.41 22.89 8.85
C ASN A 332 35.77 22.00 9.93
N PRO A 333 35.50 20.70 9.68
CA PRO A 333 34.71 19.87 10.59
C PRO A 333 35.56 19.23 11.71
N LEU A 334 35.20 19.51 12.97
CA LEU A 334 35.40 18.55 14.07
C LEU A 334 34.24 17.55 14.05
N GLY A 335 34.61 16.27 14.06
CA GLY A 335 33.78 15.15 13.64
C GLY A 335 32.80 14.64 14.68
N SER A 336 31.73 14.02 14.19
CA SER A 336 30.97 13.00 14.93
C SER A 336 31.61 11.62 14.68
N PRO A 337 31.71 10.75 15.69
CA PRO A 337 32.37 9.46 15.56
C PRO A 337 31.58 8.45 14.69
N SER A 338 32.37 7.70 13.94
CA SER A 338 32.15 6.60 12.98
C SER A 338 30.80 5.87 12.91
N ALA A 339 30.34 5.72 11.67
CA ALA A 339 30.24 4.40 11.05
C ALA A 339 30.53 4.48 9.53
N ASN A 340 31.53 3.72 9.07
CA ASN A 340 32.00 3.54 7.68
C ASN A 340 32.42 4.80 6.88
N LYS A 341 33.71 5.11 6.96
CA LYS A 341 34.41 6.04 6.05
C LYS A 341 34.65 5.39 4.69
N ILE A 342 34.40 6.14 3.62
CA ILE A 342 34.61 5.73 2.23
C ILE A 342 35.34 6.84 1.45
N LYS A 343 36.00 6.49 0.35
CA LYS A 343 36.70 7.47 -0.50
C LYS A 343 35.77 7.98 -1.60
N CYS A 344 35.76 9.30 -1.81
CA CYS A 344 35.12 9.91 -2.98
C CYS A 344 35.78 9.38 -4.25
N PHE A 345 34.96 9.04 -5.24
CA PHE A 345 35.46 8.61 -6.55
C PHE A 345 36.22 9.74 -7.26
N GLU A 346 35.73 10.99 -7.14
CA GLU A 346 36.28 12.11 -7.90
C GLU A 346 37.60 12.65 -7.32
N CYS A 347 37.63 12.94 -6.02
CA CYS A 347 38.75 13.67 -5.39
C CYS A 347 39.52 12.84 -4.36
N GLY A 348 39.09 11.61 -4.08
CA GLY A 348 39.71 10.72 -3.10
C GLY A 348 39.50 11.13 -1.64
N HIS A 349 38.81 12.23 -1.35
CA HIS A 349 38.54 12.70 0.01
C HIS A 349 37.67 11.69 0.78
N GLU A 350 37.92 11.54 2.08
CA GLU A 350 37.12 10.68 2.95
C GLU A 350 35.74 11.30 3.20
N LEU A 351 34.68 10.54 2.95
CA LEU A 351 33.32 10.92 3.30
C LEU A 351 32.63 9.80 4.09
N ASN A 352 31.59 10.15 4.83
CA ASN A 352 30.81 9.19 5.59
C ASN A 352 29.78 8.53 4.67
N ALA A 353 29.59 7.21 4.81
CA ALA A 353 28.54 6.48 4.10
C ALA A 353 27.17 7.07 4.49
N GLY A 354 26.51 7.76 3.55
CA GLY A 354 25.24 8.46 3.77
C GLY A 354 25.33 9.99 3.62
N ALA A 355 26.52 10.55 3.43
CA ALA A 355 26.67 11.96 3.02
C ALA A 355 25.94 12.22 1.70
N LYS A 356 25.23 13.34 1.54
CA LYS A 356 24.60 13.67 0.24
C LYS A 356 25.62 14.14 -0.81
N PHE A 357 26.69 14.80 -0.35
CA PHE A 357 27.76 15.35 -1.18
C PHE A 357 29.12 15.11 -0.50
N CYS A 358 30.16 14.98 -1.31
CA CYS A 358 31.54 14.92 -0.83
C CYS A 358 31.92 16.28 -0.19
N PRO A 359 32.41 16.31 1.06
CA PRO A 359 32.82 17.55 1.70
C PRO A 359 34.11 18.14 1.12
N GLY A 360 34.90 17.35 0.37
CA GLY A 360 36.14 17.82 -0.26
C GLY A 360 35.94 18.51 -1.61
N CYS A 361 35.07 17.98 -2.49
CA CYS A 361 34.87 18.52 -3.84
C CYS A 361 33.43 18.94 -4.17
N GLY A 362 32.46 18.68 -3.29
CA GLY A 362 31.06 19.02 -3.51
C GLY A 362 30.29 18.06 -4.43
N ASN A 363 30.92 17.02 -4.99
CA ASN A 363 30.23 16.09 -5.87
C ASN A 363 29.16 15.27 -5.13
N PRO A 364 27.99 14.99 -5.77
CA PRO A 364 26.97 14.12 -5.19
C PRO A 364 27.53 12.72 -4.92
N TYR A 365 27.27 12.20 -3.71
CA TYR A 365 27.65 10.83 -3.36
C TYR A 365 26.71 9.82 -4.02
N ARG A 366 27.26 8.85 -4.75
CA ARG A 366 26.52 7.85 -5.53
C ARG A 366 26.85 6.44 -5.02
N PRO A 367 26.22 6.01 -3.89
CA PRO A 367 26.57 4.77 -3.21
C PRO A 367 26.26 3.54 -4.06
N CYS A 368 27.21 2.61 -4.13
CA CYS A 368 26.91 1.24 -4.54
C CYS A 368 25.96 0.60 -3.52
N PRO A 369 24.84 -0.03 -3.95
CA PRO A 369 23.91 -0.68 -3.04
C PRO A 369 24.53 -1.85 -2.27
N SER A 370 25.60 -2.47 -2.81
CA SER A 370 26.26 -3.63 -2.20
C SER A 370 27.44 -3.29 -1.29
N CYS A 371 28.37 -2.43 -1.72
CA CYS A 371 29.60 -2.16 -0.96
C CYS A 371 29.72 -0.71 -0.47
N LYS A 372 28.74 0.15 -0.76
CA LYS A 372 28.71 1.58 -0.41
C LYS A 372 29.85 2.43 -0.99
N ALA A 373 30.70 1.90 -1.87
CA ALA A 373 31.69 2.73 -2.58
C ALA A 373 30.99 3.83 -3.39
N ASP A 374 31.62 5.00 -3.50
CA ASP A 374 31.18 6.09 -4.37
C ASP A 374 31.47 5.75 -5.84
N ASN A 375 30.63 6.21 -6.77
CA ASN A 375 30.73 5.85 -8.19
C ASN A 375 30.48 7.07 -9.08
N PRO A 376 31.03 7.09 -10.31
CA PRO A 376 30.78 8.16 -11.27
C PRO A 376 29.31 8.25 -11.70
N GLU A 377 28.97 9.36 -12.37
CA GLU A 377 27.65 9.52 -13.00
C GLU A 377 27.35 8.42 -14.01
N GLY A 378 26.14 7.84 -13.94
CA GLY A 378 25.71 6.86 -14.93
C GLY A 378 26.52 5.57 -14.97
N ALA A 379 27.33 5.28 -13.94
CA ALA A 379 28.09 4.03 -13.85
C ALA A 379 27.15 2.82 -14.03
N ALA A 380 27.47 1.91 -14.96
CA ALA A 380 26.69 0.68 -15.16
C ALA A 380 27.00 -0.38 -14.10
N SER A 381 28.22 -0.37 -13.57
CA SER A 381 28.73 -1.27 -12.54
C SER A 381 29.59 -0.51 -11.53
N CYS A 382 29.68 -1.06 -10.32
CA CYS A 382 30.42 -0.45 -9.24
C CYS A 382 31.93 -0.55 -9.49
N VAL A 383 32.65 0.56 -9.35
CA VAL A 383 34.09 0.64 -9.57
C VAL A 383 34.90 -0.17 -8.54
N SER A 384 34.34 -0.43 -7.35
CA SER A 384 35.03 -1.18 -6.30
C SER A 384 34.65 -2.65 -6.24
N CYS A 385 33.38 -3.03 -6.49
CA CYS A 385 32.93 -4.43 -6.33
C CYS A 385 32.31 -5.05 -7.59
N GLY A 386 32.29 -4.35 -8.72
CA GLY A 386 31.83 -4.86 -10.02
C GLY A 386 30.32 -5.12 -10.16
N LYS A 387 29.53 -4.99 -9.09
CA LYS A 387 28.08 -5.22 -9.12
C LYS A 387 27.34 -4.11 -9.86
N GLU A 388 26.25 -4.47 -10.53
CA GLU A 388 25.43 -3.52 -11.29
C GLU A 388 24.90 -2.38 -10.41
N MET A 389 24.88 -1.18 -10.99
CA MET A 389 24.40 0.02 -10.34
C MET A 389 22.93 0.30 -10.67
N PRO A 390 22.17 0.94 -9.76
CA PRO A 390 20.80 1.35 -10.03
C PRO A 390 20.72 2.30 -11.23
N LYS A 391 19.69 2.15 -12.07
CA LYS A 391 19.46 2.99 -13.25
C LYS A 391 18.28 3.91 -13.02
N ALA A 392 18.39 5.16 -13.46
CA ALA A 392 17.26 6.08 -13.44
C ALA A 392 16.18 5.62 -14.43
N CYS A 393 14.91 5.64 -14.02
CA CYS A 393 13.78 5.40 -14.90
C CYS A 393 13.68 6.50 -15.96
N GLY A 394 13.59 6.13 -17.24
CA GLY A 394 13.50 7.09 -18.34
C GLY A 394 12.26 7.99 -18.30
N LYS A 395 11.16 7.53 -17.67
CA LYS A 395 9.91 8.30 -17.55
C LYS A 395 9.84 9.20 -16.32
N CYS A 396 10.24 8.71 -15.15
CA CYS A 396 10.05 9.45 -13.87
C CYS A 396 11.34 9.82 -13.14
N GLY A 397 12.51 9.40 -13.63
CA GLY A 397 13.81 9.73 -13.03
C GLY A 397 14.14 8.98 -11.74
N THR A 398 13.22 8.22 -11.16
CA THR A 398 13.48 7.42 -9.94
C THR A 398 14.60 6.40 -10.19
N MET A 399 15.56 6.32 -9.27
CA MET A 399 16.61 5.29 -9.31
C MET A 399 15.99 3.92 -9.01
N VAL A 400 16.04 3.02 -9.98
CA VAL A 400 15.49 1.66 -9.89
C VAL A 400 16.63 0.68 -9.66
N ALA A 401 16.43 -0.25 -8.73
CA ALA A 401 17.40 -1.28 -8.42
C ALA A 401 17.76 -2.14 -9.67
N PRO A 402 18.98 -2.70 -9.74
CA PRO A 402 19.38 -3.60 -10.81
C PRO A 402 18.43 -4.79 -10.96
N GLY A 403 18.20 -5.26 -12.19
CA GLY A 403 17.39 -6.45 -12.49
C GLY A 403 15.87 -6.29 -12.43
N VAL A 404 15.34 -5.12 -12.03
CA VAL A 404 13.89 -4.88 -11.98
C VAL A 404 13.36 -4.58 -13.39
N LYS A 405 12.33 -5.31 -13.84
CA LYS A 405 11.79 -5.19 -15.21
C LYS A 405 10.85 -3.98 -15.42
N PHE A 406 10.23 -3.47 -14.36
CA PHE A 406 9.32 -2.33 -14.40
C PHE A 406 9.64 -1.36 -13.27
N CYS A 407 9.52 -0.06 -13.52
CA CYS A 407 9.75 0.96 -12.51
C CYS A 407 8.69 0.80 -11.40
N PRO A 408 9.09 0.60 -10.13
CA PRO A 408 8.13 0.43 -9.03
C PRO A 408 7.35 1.71 -8.71
N HIS A 409 7.79 2.86 -9.24
CA HIS A 409 7.13 4.15 -9.01
C HIS A 409 6.11 4.51 -10.09
N CYS A 410 6.44 4.36 -11.38
CA CYS A 410 5.57 4.78 -12.48
C CYS A 410 5.08 3.65 -13.40
N GLY A 411 5.50 2.40 -13.15
CA GLY A 411 5.11 1.22 -13.93
C GLY A 411 5.79 1.10 -15.30
N ASP A 412 6.66 2.04 -15.66
CA ASP A 412 7.30 2.03 -16.99
C ASP A 412 8.31 0.89 -17.14
N SER A 413 8.45 0.36 -18.36
CA SER A 413 9.36 -0.76 -18.64
C SER A 413 10.81 -0.32 -18.49
N MET A 414 11.56 -0.98 -17.60
CA MET A 414 13.00 -0.77 -17.43
C MET A 414 13.83 -1.61 -18.41
N VAL A 415 13.18 -2.56 -19.08
CA VAL A 415 13.80 -3.38 -20.12
C VAL A 415 13.61 -2.74 -21.50
N ILE A 416 14.69 -2.75 -22.28
CA ILE A 416 14.69 -2.28 -23.66
C ILE A 416 14.04 -3.39 -24.49
N LYS A 417 12.95 -3.09 -25.21
CA LYS A 417 12.29 -4.05 -26.09
C LYS A 417 12.60 -3.74 -27.55
N CYS A 418 12.73 -4.78 -28.34
CA CYS A 418 12.87 -4.65 -29.79
C CYS A 418 11.61 -4.02 -30.39
N SER A 419 11.79 -2.96 -31.18
CA SER A 419 10.70 -2.28 -31.88
C SER A 419 10.01 -3.15 -32.94
N GLY A 420 10.70 -4.16 -33.47
CA GLY A 420 10.15 -5.05 -34.50
C GLY A 420 9.31 -6.20 -33.96
N CYS A 421 9.77 -6.90 -32.91
CA CYS A 421 9.10 -8.11 -32.41
C CYS A 421 8.76 -8.07 -30.90
N GLY A 422 9.10 -7.00 -30.19
CA GLY A 422 8.84 -6.87 -28.75
C GLY A 422 9.75 -7.69 -27.84
N HIS A 423 10.70 -8.46 -28.38
CA HIS A 423 11.65 -9.25 -27.59
C HIS A 423 12.57 -8.37 -26.74
N GLU A 424 12.92 -8.84 -25.54
CA GLU A 424 13.78 -8.14 -24.59
C GLU A 424 15.23 -8.08 -25.12
N LEU A 425 15.81 -6.88 -25.22
CA LEU A 425 17.18 -6.66 -25.69
C LEU A 425 18.13 -6.51 -24.51
N LYS A 426 19.32 -7.11 -24.62
CA LYS A 426 20.40 -6.89 -23.64
C LYS A 426 21.02 -5.51 -23.83
N ALA A 427 21.50 -4.91 -22.74
CA ALA A 427 22.18 -3.61 -22.80
C ALA A 427 23.40 -3.66 -23.74
N GLY A 428 23.48 -2.73 -24.69
CA GLY A 428 24.57 -2.65 -25.69
C GLY A 428 24.40 -3.53 -26.92
N GLN A 429 23.30 -4.30 -27.01
CA GLN A 429 22.99 -5.14 -28.17
C GLN A 429 22.59 -4.26 -29.38
N LYS A 430 23.28 -4.39 -30.53
CA LYS A 430 23.04 -3.56 -31.73
C LYS A 430 21.90 -4.06 -32.63
N PHE A 431 21.60 -5.36 -32.56
CA PHE A 431 20.55 -6.02 -33.35
C PHE A 431 19.80 -7.05 -32.50
N CYS A 432 18.49 -7.14 -32.69
CA CYS A 432 17.66 -8.15 -32.04
C CYS A 432 18.09 -9.55 -32.46
N ALA A 433 18.35 -10.43 -31.49
CA ALA A 433 18.76 -11.81 -31.74
C ALA A 433 17.62 -12.67 -32.32
N GLU A 434 16.36 -12.28 -32.11
CA GLU A 434 15.19 -13.05 -32.57
C GLU A 434 14.74 -12.66 -33.98
N CYS A 435 14.76 -11.37 -34.33
CA CYS A 435 14.19 -10.88 -35.58
C CYS A 435 15.14 -10.03 -36.44
N GLY A 436 16.38 -9.81 -36.00
CA GLY A 436 17.39 -9.04 -36.73
C GLY A 436 17.16 -7.52 -36.79
N THR A 437 16.06 -7.00 -36.21
CA THR A 437 15.77 -5.56 -36.19
C THR A 437 16.85 -4.81 -35.41
N LYS A 438 17.36 -3.70 -35.95
CA LYS A 438 18.36 -2.86 -35.29
C LYS A 438 17.82 -2.32 -33.95
N ALA A 439 18.58 -2.52 -32.89
CA ALA A 439 18.27 -1.97 -31.58
C ALA A 439 18.51 -0.45 -31.62
N GLY A 440 17.52 0.32 -31.17
CA GLY A 440 17.58 1.79 -31.08
C GLY A 440 18.47 2.29 -29.97
#